data_AF-W4SJX0-F1
#
_entry.id   AF-W4SJX0-F1
#
_cell.length_a   1.000
_cell.length_b   1.000
_cell.length_c   1.000
_cell.angle_alpha   90.00
_cell.angle_beta   90.00
_cell.angle_gamma   90.00
#
_symmetry.space_group_name_H-M   'P 1'
#
loop_
_entity.id
_entity.type
_entity.pdbx_description
1 polymer ?
#
loop_
_entity_poly.entity_id
_entity_poly.type
_entity_poly.pdbx_seq_one_letter_code
_entity_poly.pdbx_strand_id
1 'polypeptide(L)'
;MPSQREMRTVLADYFCEAADRGLVRPRVSRVVRAETSQVACAALGTETNSNIVCGGDMHFIGPDGRTDFVTFSPTMHRQDDGRYAIYEGEDENENAVWHVPSPQSASKVCAGQPLR
;
A
#
# COMPACT_ATOMS: atom_id res chain seq x y z
N MET A 1 -9.07 8.59 13.63
CA MET A 1 -8.35 7.34 13.33
C MET A 1 -9.10 6.61 12.22
N PRO A 2 -8.43 6.21 11.12
CA PRO A 2 -9.06 5.47 10.05
C PRO A 2 -9.57 4.10 10.51
N SER A 3 -10.52 3.53 9.78
CA SER A 3 -10.97 2.17 10.05
C SER A 3 -9.95 1.13 9.56
N GLN A 4 -9.91 -0.04 10.22
CA GLN A 4 -9.10 -1.19 9.77
C GLN A 4 -9.38 -1.53 8.30
N ARG A 5 -10.65 -1.57 7.90
CA ARG A 5 -11.05 -1.93 6.53
C ARG A 5 -10.52 -0.92 5.52
N GLU A 6 -10.65 0.37 5.80
CA GLU A 6 -10.18 1.44 4.94
C GLU A 6 -8.67 1.38 4.73
N MET A 7 -7.89 1.22 5.81
CA MET A 7 -6.43 1.10 5.71
C MET A 7 -6.01 -0.13 4.95
N ARG A 8 -6.70 -1.26 5.15
CA ARG A 8 -6.42 -2.48 4.40
C ARG A 8 -6.58 -2.28 2.89
N THR A 9 -7.63 -1.56 2.48
CA THR A 9 -7.86 -1.21 1.06
C THR A 9 -6.79 -0.28 0.53
N VAL A 10 -6.50 0.85 1.20
CA VAL A 10 -5.51 1.82 0.74
C VAL A 10 -4.11 1.18 0.60
N LEU A 11 -3.72 0.35 1.58
CA LEU A 11 -2.42 -0.32 1.55
C LEU A 11 -2.35 -1.37 0.43
N ALA A 12 -3.42 -2.15 0.22
CA ALA A 12 -3.47 -3.10 -0.88
C ALA A 12 -3.40 -2.40 -2.26
N ASP A 13 -4.10 -1.27 -2.41
CA ASP A 13 -4.03 -0.39 -3.59
C ASP A 13 -2.59 0.09 -3.84
N TYR A 14 -1.94 0.62 -2.81
CA TYR A 14 -0.55 1.07 -2.89
C TYR A 14 0.42 -0.04 -3.27
N PHE A 15 0.35 -1.19 -2.62
CA PHE A 15 1.31 -2.27 -2.87
C PHE A 15 1.17 -2.87 -4.27
N CYS A 16 -0.03 -2.82 -4.85
CA CYS A 16 -0.26 -3.21 -6.23
C CYS A 16 0.37 -2.24 -7.22
N GLU A 17 0.21 -0.93 -7.01
CA GLU A 17 0.90 0.08 -7.83
C GLU A 17 2.42 0.06 -7.63
N ALA A 18 2.89 -0.13 -6.40
CA ALA A 18 4.31 -0.29 -6.10
C ALA A 18 4.89 -1.50 -6.86
N ALA A 19 4.11 -2.57 -7.01
CA ALA A 19 4.49 -3.71 -7.82
C ALA A 19 4.52 -3.38 -9.33
N ASP A 20 3.55 -2.61 -9.85
CA ASP A 20 3.57 -2.14 -11.24
C ASP A 20 4.78 -1.25 -11.55
N ARG A 21 5.18 -0.43 -10.57
CA ARG A 21 6.36 0.46 -10.65
C ARG A 21 7.67 -0.28 -10.38
N GLY A 22 7.62 -1.56 -10.03
CA GLY A 22 8.79 -2.40 -9.74
C GLY A 22 9.50 -2.08 -8.41
N LEU A 23 8.86 -1.28 -7.54
CA LEU A 23 9.33 -0.98 -6.18
C LEU A 23 9.18 -2.18 -5.25
N VAL A 24 8.17 -3.01 -5.50
CA VAL A 24 7.96 -4.31 -4.87
C VAL A 24 7.93 -5.38 -5.95
N ARG A 25 8.54 -6.54 -5.69
CA ARG A 25 8.56 -7.65 -6.65
C ARG A 25 8.02 -8.93 -5.99
N PRO A 26 6.70 -9.19 -6.10
CA PRO A 26 6.11 -10.41 -5.57
C PRO A 26 6.76 -11.66 -6.17
N ARG A 27 7.13 -12.62 -5.32
CA ARG A 27 7.76 -13.90 -5.72
C ARG A 27 6.74 -14.99 -6.06
N VAL A 28 5.66 -14.60 -6.71
CA VAL A 28 4.64 -15.51 -7.28
C VAL A 28 4.62 -15.33 -8.79
N SER A 29 4.29 -16.39 -9.55
CA SER A 29 4.28 -16.34 -11.02
C SER A 29 3.23 -15.39 -11.59
N ARG A 30 2.15 -15.18 -10.83
CA ARG A 30 1.03 -14.29 -11.13
C ARG A 30 0.32 -13.98 -9.83
N VAL A 31 -0.08 -12.74 -9.61
CA VAL A 31 -0.91 -12.36 -8.46
C VAL A 31 -2.38 -12.53 -8.85
N VAL A 32 -3.13 -13.36 -8.14
CA VAL A 32 -4.60 -13.48 -8.32
C VAL A 32 -5.37 -12.79 -7.21
N ARG A 33 -4.71 -12.53 -6.08
CA ARG A 33 -5.25 -11.77 -4.95
C ARG A 33 -4.13 -11.07 -4.21
N ALA A 34 -4.39 -9.83 -3.84
CA ALA A 34 -3.50 -8.97 -3.09
C ALA A 34 -4.29 -8.50 -1.87
N GLU A 35 -3.85 -8.84 -0.67
CA GLU A 35 -4.56 -8.46 0.54
C GLU A 35 -3.61 -8.19 1.70
N THR A 36 -4.00 -7.25 2.55
CA THR A 36 -3.31 -7.00 3.83
C THR A 36 -3.99 -7.78 4.95
N SER A 37 -3.18 -8.22 5.92
CA SER A 37 -3.66 -8.85 7.15
C SER A 37 -4.21 -7.81 8.14
N GLN A 38 -4.01 -8.00 9.45
CA GLN A 38 -4.32 -6.97 10.44
C GLN A 38 -3.36 -5.79 10.25
N VAL A 39 -3.89 -4.56 10.31
CA VAL A 39 -3.10 -3.34 10.15
C VAL A 39 -3.16 -2.55 11.44
N ALA A 40 -2.03 -2.32 12.11
CA ALA A 40 -2.00 -1.47 13.29
C ALA A 40 -1.59 -0.05 12.89
N CYS A 41 -2.44 0.94 13.13
CA CYS A 41 -2.13 2.34 12.85
C CYS A 41 -2.03 3.17 14.13
N ALA A 42 -1.08 4.10 14.16
CA ALA A 42 -0.91 5.08 15.23
C ALA A 42 -0.67 6.47 14.64
N ALA A 43 -1.24 7.50 15.26
CA ALA A 43 -0.92 8.88 14.93
C ALA A 43 0.46 9.26 15.46
N LEU A 44 1.20 10.04 14.68
CA LEU A 44 2.51 10.60 15.04
C LEU A 44 2.41 11.90 15.86
N GLY A 45 1.21 12.48 15.95
CA GLY A 45 0.93 13.70 16.70
C GLY A 45 -0.45 13.67 17.33
N THR A 46 -0.76 14.71 18.12
CA THR A 46 -2.04 14.83 18.84
C THR A 46 -3.07 15.66 18.08
N GLU A 47 -2.69 16.31 16.99
CA GLU A 47 -3.56 17.13 16.16
C GLU A 47 -4.52 16.28 15.30
N THR A 48 -5.65 16.87 14.92
CA THR A 48 -6.74 16.15 14.25
C THR A 48 -6.41 15.63 12.84
N ASN A 49 -5.27 15.99 12.26
CA ASN A 49 -4.79 15.50 10.96
C ASN A 49 -3.29 15.15 10.97
N SER A 50 -2.74 14.80 12.14
CA SER A 50 -1.35 14.36 12.20
C SER A 50 -1.13 13.14 11.31
N ASN A 51 0.08 13.03 10.78
CA ASN A 51 0.48 11.85 10.01
C ASN A 51 0.29 10.58 10.84
N ILE A 52 -0.01 9.48 10.16
CA ILE A 52 -0.19 8.17 10.80
C ILE A 52 0.88 7.21 10.28
N VAL A 53 1.32 6.28 11.12
CA VAL A 53 2.12 5.13 10.68
C VAL A 53 1.25 3.90 10.81
N CYS A 54 1.18 3.11 9.74
CA CYS A 54 0.42 1.86 9.71
C CYS A 54 1.35 0.69 9.46
N GLY A 55 1.37 -0.30 10.35
CA GLY A 55 2.18 -1.51 10.22
C GLY A 55 1.35 -2.76 9.92
N GLY A 56 1.90 -3.69 9.14
CA GLY A 56 1.25 -4.95 8.80
C GLY A 56 2.00 -5.73 7.72
N ASP A 57 1.34 -6.76 7.19
CA ASP A 57 1.88 -7.58 6.12
C ASP A 57 0.97 -7.55 4.90
N MET A 58 1.58 -7.29 3.74
CA MET A 58 0.96 -7.41 2.44
C MET A 58 1.17 -8.83 1.92
N HIS A 59 0.10 -9.49 1.50
CA HIS A 59 0.13 -10.85 0.95
C HIS A 59 -0.21 -10.83 -0.54
N PHE A 60 0.71 -11.35 -1.34
CA PHE A 60 0.54 -11.58 -2.77
C PHE A 60 0.31 -13.07 -3.01
N ILE A 61 -0.88 -13.42 -3.47
CA ILE A 61 -1.32 -14.82 -3.56
C ILE A 61 -1.36 -15.23 -5.03
N GLY A 62 -0.71 -16.35 -5.33
CA GLY A 62 -0.67 -16.99 -6.63
C GLY A 62 -1.84 -17.94 -6.90
N PRO A 63 -2.02 -18.38 -8.16
CA PRO A 63 -3.13 -19.27 -8.55
C PRO A 63 -3.04 -20.66 -7.92
N ASP A 64 -1.85 -21.09 -7.50
CA ASP A 64 -1.58 -22.37 -6.82
C ASP A 64 -1.71 -22.26 -5.28
N GLY A 65 -2.14 -21.10 -4.78
CA GLY A 65 -2.23 -20.80 -3.35
C GLY A 65 -0.89 -20.44 -2.70
N ARG A 66 0.22 -20.43 -3.45
CA ARG A 66 1.49 -19.90 -2.92
C ARG A 66 1.33 -18.43 -2.59
N THR A 67 1.93 -18.04 -1.48
CA THR A 67 1.85 -16.67 -0.98
C THR A 67 3.27 -16.15 -0.78
N ASP A 68 3.54 -14.95 -1.30
CA ASP A 68 4.68 -14.14 -0.91
C ASP A 68 4.17 -12.98 -0.05
N PHE A 69 4.98 -12.50 0.88
CA PHE A 69 4.59 -11.41 1.75
C PHE A 69 5.66 -10.33 1.87
N VAL A 70 5.19 -9.10 2.11
CA VAL A 70 6.02 -7.92 2.37
C VAL A 70 5.52 -7.28 3.65
N THR A 71 6.38 -7.26 4.67
CA THR A 71 6.14 -6.51 5.90
C THR A 71 6.35 -5.03 5.63
N PHE A 72 5.46 -4.19 6.16
CA PHE A 72 5.45 -2.76 5.89
C PHE A 72 5.20 -1.93 7.14
N SER A 73 5.61 -0.66 7.07
CA SER A 73 5.29 0.36 8.07
C SER A 73 5.29 1.78 7.46
N PRO A 74 4.50 2.09 6.41
CA PRO A 74 4.52 3.40 5.80
C PRO A 74 3.97 4.49 6.72
N THR A 75 4.52 5.68 6.55
CA THR A 75 3.92 6.93 7.02
C THR A 75 2.88 7.38 6.00
N MET A 76 1.72 7.83 6.47
CA MET A 76 0.59 8.23 5.66
C MET A 76 0.02 9.56 6.14
N HIS A 77 -0.55 10.32 5.21
CA HIS A 77 -1.21 11.59 5.47
C HIS A 77 -2.61 11.59 4.84
N ARG A 78 -3.62 12.02 5.61
CA ARG A 78 -4.98 12.18 5.08
C ARG A 78 -5.09 13.52 4.35
N GLN A 79 -5.43 13.47 3.07
CA GLN A 79 -5.64 14.62 2.22
C GLN A 79 -6.97 15.33 2.53
N ASP A 80 -7.11 16.57 2.08
CA ASP A 80 -8.33 17.38 2.26
C ASP A 80 -9.56 16.74 1.60
N ASP A 81 -9.36 16.00 0.51
CA ASP A 81 -10.42 15.24 -0.19
C ASP A 81 -10.78 13.92 0.51
N GLY A 82 -10.14 13.61 1.64
CA GLY A 82 -10.37 12.44 2.46
C GLY A 82 -9.60 11.18 2.04
N ARG A 83 -8.86 11.21 0.93
CA ARG A 83 -7.96 10.11 0.54
C ARG A 83 -6.72 10.08 1.42
N TYR A 84 -6.03 8.95 1.42
CA TYR A 84 -4.77 8.79 2.13
C TYR A 84 -3.62 8.76 1.14
N ALA A 85 -2.62 9.61 1.35
CA ALA A 85 -1.35 9.55 0.64
C ALA A 85 -0.31 8.83 1.49
N ILE A 86 0.62 8.16 0.83
CA ILE A 86 1.72 7.40 1.43
C ILE A 86 3.03 8.11 1.13
N TYR A 87 3.88 8.23 2.14
CA TYR A 87 5.20 8.84 2.01
C TYR A 87 6.15 7.91 1.25
N GLU A 88 6.78 8.40 0.17
CA GLU A 88 7.72 7.64 -0.66
C GLU A 88 9.18 8.12 -0.52
N GLY A 89 9.46 9.05 0.40
CA GLY A 89 10.78 9.66 0.57
C GLY A 89 10.79 11.12 0.18
N GLU A 90 11.98 11.64 -0.12
CA GLU A 90 12.18 13.03 -0.52
C GLU A 90 12.63 13.07 -1.99
N ASP A 91 12.26 14.14 -2.69
CA ASP A 91 12.77 14.41 -4.03
C ASP A 91 14.18 15.03 -4.00
N GLU A 92 14.71 15.39 -5.17
CA GLU A 92 16.04 15.99 -5.30
C GLU A 92 16.19 17.36 -4.61
N ASN A 93 15.08 17.98 -4.21
CA ASN A 93 15.01 19.27 -3.54
C ASN A 93 14.62 19.13 -2.05
N GLU A 94 14.73 17.93 -1.48
CA GLU A 94 14.37 17.62 -0.08
C GLU A 94 12.88 17.82 0.23
N ASN A 95 12.01 17.82 -0.79
CA ASN A 95 10.56 17.88 -0.56
C ASN A 95 10.01 16.48 -0.35
N ALA A 96 9.16 16.33 0.67
CA ALA A 96 8.44 15.10 0.93
C ALA A 96 7.54 14.71 -0.25
N VAL A 97 7.74 13.50 -0.78
CA VAL A 97 6.92 12.92 -1.85
C VAL A 97 5.79 12.12 -1.22
N TRP A 98 4.56 12.51 -1.57
CA TRP A 98 3.34 11.87 -1.11
C TRP A 98 2.57 11.29 -2.30
N HIS A 99 2.29 9.99 -2.25
CA HIS A 99 1.62 9.28 -3.32
C HIS A 99 0.23 8.81 -2.89
N VAL A 100 -0.81 9.21 -3.61
CA VAL A 100 -2.18 8.69 -3.40
C VAL A 100 -2.39 7.51 -4.33
N PRO A 101 -2.63 6.29 -3.81
CA PRO A 101 -2.71 5.11 -4.65
C PRO A 101 -3.98 5.08 -5.49
N SER A 102 -3.87 4.58 -6.72
CA SER A 102 -5.04 4.20 -7.54
C SER A 102 -5.59 2.85 -7.09
N PRO A 103 -6.88 2.57 -7.35
CA PRO A 103 -7.49 1.29 -7.00
C PRO A 103 -6.77 0.09 -7.63
N GLN A 104 -6.71 -1.02 -6.90
CA GLN A 104 -6.15 -2.30 -7.36
C GLN A 104 -6.59 -2.75 -8.75
N SER A 105 -7.82 -2.44 -9.16
CA SER A 105 -8.34 -2.77 -10.49
C SER A 105 -7.59 -2.11 -11.64
N ALA A 106 -6.85 -1.03 -11.37
CA ALA A 106 -5.99 -0.35 -12.34
C ALA A 106 -4.59 -0.99 -12.45
N SER A 107 -4.23 -1.89 -11.52
CA SER A 107 -2.90 -2.48 -11.47
C SER A 107 -2.72 -3.62 -12.47
N LYS A 108 -1.61 -3.65 -13.21
CA LYS A 108 -1.31 -4.74 -14.14
C LYS A 108 -0.93 -6.01 -13.38
N VAL A 109 -0.18 -5.85 -12.29
CA VAL A 109 0.21 -6.93 -11.39
C VAL A 109 -1.02 -7.54 -10.71
N CYS A 110 -1.87 -6.72 -10.09
CA CYS A 110 -2.95 -7.21 -9.24
C CYS A 110 -4.31 -7.41 -9.94
N ALA A 111 -4.50 -6.92 -11.17
CA ALA A 111 -5.67 -7.29 -11.99
C ALA A 111 -5.58 -8.73 -12.54
N GLY A 112 -4.66 -9.54 -12.03
CA GLY A 112 -4.49 -10.91 -12.47
C GLY A 112 -3.89 -11.01 -13.86
N GLN A 113 -3.04 -10.09 -14.32
CA GLN A 113 -2.31 -10.32 -15.56
C GLN A 113 -1.04 -11.14 -15.28
N PRO A 114 -0.56 -11.95 -16.25
CA PRO A 114 0.73 -12.60 -16.12
C PRO A 114 1.85 -11.56 -15.93
N LEU A 115 2.73 -11.77 -14.95
CA LEU A 115 3.94 -10.98 -14.79
C LEU A 115 4.89 -11.34 -15.95
N ARG A 116 5.22 -10.38 -16.81
CA ARG A 116 6.10 -10.57 -17.98
C ARG A 116 7.58 -10.50 -17.58
#